data_AF-A0A176S1S3-F1
#
_entry.id   AF-A0A176S1S3-F1
#
_cell.length_a   1.000
_cell.length_b   1.000
_cell.length_c   1.000
_cell.angle_alpha   90.00
_cell.angle_beta   90.00
_cell.angle_gamma   90.00
#
_symmetry.space_group_name_H-M   'P 1'
#
loop_
_entity.id
_entity.type
_entity.pdbx_description
1 polymer ?
#
loop_
_entity_poly.entity_id
_entity_poly.type
_entity_poly.pdbx_seq_one_letter_code
_entity_poly.pdbx_strand_id
1 'polypeptide(L)'
;MLRIISPAGQTFIDTCERVLRKPSNQDVVNTLFDVIAHYFESIRPDNYDDDMNIITLVERASNCCETCLDTTSVERREILATMPEMQDSVKAMLILSGLGYSVLKPIFSRTTAIGSLMRKKLAPVTEPILEQLTILRQ
;
A
#
# COMPACT_ATOMS: atom_id res chain seq x y z
N MET A 1 -4.31 -6.81 11.62
CA MET A 1 -3.80 -5.96 12.72
C MET A 1 -2.77 -6.69 13.59
N LEU A 2 -3.11 -7.76 14.31
CA LEU A 2 -2.17 -8.48 15.20
C LEU A 2 -0.85 -8.89 14.53
N ARG A 3 -0.91 -9.31 13.26
CA ARG A 3 0.26 -9.66 12.46
C ARG A 3 1.24 -8.48 12.29
N ILE A 4 0.74 -7.26 12.09
CA ILE A 4 1.55 -6.06 11.82
C ILE A 4 2.27 -5.59 13.08
N ILE A 5 1.59 -5.64 14.22
CA ILE A 5 2.11 -5.19 15.52
C ILE A 5 3.13 -6.19 16.09
N SER A 6 3.14 -7.43 15.59
CA SER A 6 4.13 -8.43 15.99
C SER A 6 5.57 -8.01 15.61
N PRO A 7 6.60 -8.47 16.34
CA PRO A 7 8.00 -8.21 15.99
C PRO A 7 8.36 -8.63 14.56
N ALA A 8 7.80 -9.74 14.08
CA ALA A 8 7.99 -10.22 12.71
C ALA A 8 7.30 -9.29 11.70
N GLY A 9 6.12 -8.77 12.03
CA GLY A 9 5.41 -7.78 11.22
C GLY A 9 6.17 -6.47 11.08
N GLN A 10 6.71 -5.94 12.18
CA GLN A 10 7.54 -4.72 12.15
C GLN A 10 8.82 -4.94 11.33
N THR A 11 9.47 -6.10 11.48
CA THR A 11 10.63 -6.47 10.64
C THR A 11 10.28 -6.50 9.15
N PHE A 12 9.08 -6.99 8.80
CA PHE A 12 8.60 -6.97 7.41
C PHE A 12 8.41 -5.54 6.89
N ILE A 13 7.78 -4.66 7.66
CA ILE A 13 7.57 -3.24 7.29
C ILE A 13 8.91 -2.52 7.09
N ASP A 14 9.84 -2.66 8.04
CA ASP A 14 11.19 -2.08 7.94
C ASP A 14 11.96 -2.58 6.72
N THR A 15 11.81 -3.86 6.40
CA THR A 15 12.45 -4.46 5.22
C THR A 15 11.86 -3.88 3.94
N CYS A 16 10.53 -3.78 3.84
CA CYS A 16 9.86 -3.17 2.70
C CYS A 16 10.32 -1.72 2.50
N GLU A 17 10.38 -0.93 3.57
CA GLU A 17 10.84 0.46 3.53
C GLU A 17 12.29 0.55 3.01
N ARG A 18 13.20 -0.27 3.55
CA ARG A 18 14.62 -0.28 3.15
C ARG A 18 14.81 -0.63 1.67
N VAL A 19 14.09 -1.64 1.18
CA VAL A 19 14.17 -2.04 -0.23
C VAL A 19 13.60 -0.93 -1.12
N LEU A 20 12.46 -0.34 -0.75
CA LEU A 20 11.79 0.68 -1.54
C LEU A 20 12.56 2.02 -1.59
N ARG A 21 13.34 2.35 -0.56
CA ARG A 21 14.25 3.52 -0.56
C ARG A 21 15.40 3.38 -1.55
N LYS A 22 15.88 2.15 -1.78
CA LYS A 22 17.03 1.90 -2.67
C LYS A 22 16.84 0.62 -3.51
N PRO A 23 15.84 0.60 -4.41
CA PRO A 23 15.61 -0.57 -5.26
C PRO A 23 16.77 -0.75 -6.24
N SER A 24 17.15 -2.00 -6.47
CA SER A 24 18.22 -2.36 -7.40
C SER A 24 17.80 -2.23 -8.86
N ASN A 25 16.56 -2.63 -9.19
CA ASN A 25 15.99 -2.59 -10.54
C ASN A 25 14.46 -2.55 -10.47
N GLN A 26 13.81 -2.53 -11.64
CA GLN A 26 12.34 -2.47 -11.75
C GLN A 26 11.66 -3.76 -11.27
N ASP A 27 12.26 -4.92 -11.55
CA ASP A 27 11.69 -6.23 -11.16
C ASP A 27 11.58 -6.39 -9.65
N VAL A 28 12.57 -5.88 -8.90
CA VAL A 28 12.55 -5.86 -7.43
C VAL A 28 11.40 -5.00 -6.92
N VAL A 29 11.13 -3.85 -7.55
CA VAL A 29 10.02 -2.97 -7.14
C VAL A 29 8.68 -3.64 -7.43
N ASN A 30 8.53 -4.23 -8.62
CA ASN A 30 7.30 -4.93 -8.99
C ASN A 30 7.03 -6.10 -8.03
N THR A 31 8.02 -6.95 -7.80
CA THR A 31 7.91 -8.09 -6.88
C THR A 31 7.61 -7.61 -5.46
N LEU A 32 8.23 -6.52 -5.00
CA LEU A 32 7.96 -5.97 -3.68
C LEU A 32 6.51 -5.48 -3.55
N PHE A 33 5.95 -4.85 -4.59
CA PHE A 33 4.55 -4.41 -4.59
C PHE A 33 3.61 -5.61 -4.46
N ASP A 34 3.86 -6.68 -5.23
CA ASP A 34 3.06 -7.91 -5.16
C ASP A 34 3.15 -8.57 -3.77
N VAL A 35 4.35 -8.61 -3.18
CA VAL A 35 4.58 -9.14 -1.82
C VAL A 35 3.85 -8.31 -0.77
N ILE A 36 3.88 -6.98 -0.87
CA ILE A 36 3.17 -6.09 0.05
C ILE A 36 1.65 -6.29 -0.12
N ALA A 37 1.14 -6.31 -1.34
CA ALA A 37 -0.27 -6.51 -1.60
C ALA A 37 -0.78 -7.83 -1.02
N HIS A 38 -0.04 -8.91 -1.25
CA HIS A 38 -0.36 -10.23 -0.69
C HIS A 38 -0.27 -10.26 0.84
N TYR A 39 0.68 -9.55 1.45
CA TYR A 39 0.77 -9.46 2.92
C TYR A 39 -0.49 -8.84 3.55
N PHE A 40 -1.15 -7.91 2.85
CA PHE A 40 -2.37 -7.22 3.29
C PHE A 40 -3.66 -7.74 2.62
N GLU A 41 -3.63 -8.88 1.93
CA GLU A 41 -4.77 -9.37 1.15
C GLU A 41 -6.06 -9.57 1.98
N SER A 42 -5.92 -9.87 3.27
CA SER A 42 -7.07 -10.15 4.16
C SER A 42 -7.99 -8.95 4.40
N ILE A 43 -7.52 -7.72 4.15
CA ILE A 43 -8.33 -6.49 4.28
C ILE A 43 -8.72 -5.91 2.92
N ARG A 44 -8.22 -6.51 1.82
CA ARG A 44 -8.43 -6.00 0.48
C ARG A 44 -9.90 -6.16 0.07
N PRO A 45 -10.59 -5.09 -0.35
CA PRO A 45 -11.93 -5.20 -0.91
C PRO A 45 -11.93 -6.00 -2.23
N ASP A 46 -12.97 -6.80 -2.46
CA ASP A 46 -13.09 -7.63 -3.68
C ASP A 46 -13.17 -6.82 -4.98
N ASN A 47 -13.53 -5.54 -4.88
CA ASN A 47 -13.67 -4.62 -6.01
C ASN A 47 -12.39 -3.85 -6.34
N TYR A 48 -11.26 -4.23 -5.75
CA TYR A 48 -9.95 -3.75 -6.17
C TYR A 48 -9.58 -4.45 -7.47
N ASP A 49 -9.43 -3.68 -8.54
CA ASP A 49 -9.07 -4.16 -9.87
C ASP A 49 -7.57 -3.99 -10.14
N ASP A 50 -7.08 -4.76 -11.11
CA ASP A 50 -5.68 -4.76 -11.50
C ASP A 50 -5.28 -3.52 -12.32
N ASP A 51 -6.17 -2.55 -12.57
CA ASP A 51 -5.91 -1.35 -13.37
C ASP A 51 -5.84 -0.05 -12.53
N MET A 52 -5.98 -0.15 -11.20
CA MET A 52 -5.92 1.02 -10.33
C MET A 52 -4.54 1.70 -10.32
N ASN A 53 -4.55 3.03 -10.37
CA ASN A 53 -3.36 3.83 -10.09
C ASN A 53 -3.31 4.26 -8.61
N ILE A 54 -2.17 4.80 -8.17
CA ILE A 54 -1.96 5.20 -6.77
C ILE A 54 -3.01 6.20 -6.26
N ILE A 55 -3.46 7.13 -7.10
CA ILE A 55 -4.45 8.15 -6.71
C ILE A 55 -5.80 7.49 -6.44
N THR A 56 -6.23 6.61 -7.35
CA THR A 56 -7.47 5.85 -7.20
C THR A 56 -7.45 4.95 -5.96
N LEU A 57 -6.30 4.33 -5.65
CA LEU A 57 -6.16 3.53 -4.42
C LEU A 57 -6.33 4.36 -3.15
N VAL A 58 -5.69 5.53 -3.08
CA VAL A 58 -5.79 6.43 -1.93
C VAL A 58 -7.23 6.92 -1.73
N GLU A 59 -7.90 7.30 -2.82
CA GLU A 59 -9.29 7.72 -2.79
C GLU A 59 -10.21 6.58 -2.31
N ARG A 60 -10.04 5.37 -2.85
CA ARG A 60 -10.85 4.21 -2.46
C ARG A 60 -10.63 3.79 -1.02
N ALA A 61 -9.38 3.79 -0.54
CA ALA A 61 -9.09 3.49 0.86
C ALA A 61 -9.76 4.50 1.81
N SER A 62 -9.77 5.78 1.43
CA SER A 62 -10.47 6.83 2.20
C SER A 62 -11.98 6.58 2.22
N ASN A 63 -12.59 6.36 1.04
CA ASN A 63 -14.01 6.04 0.92
C ASN A 63 -14.37 4.76 1.69
N CYS A 64 -13.52 3.75 1.70
CA CYS A 64 -13.71 2.51 2.44
C CYS A 64 -13.81 2.71 3.96
N CYS A 65 -13.15 3.74 4.49
CA CYS A 65 -13.22 4.11 5.91
C CYS A 65 -14.39 5.06 6.22
N GLU A 66 -14.88 5.82 5.23
CA GLU A 66 -15.82 6.93 5.45
C GLU A 66 -17.25 6.65 4.94
N THR A 67 -17.42 5.70 4.01
CA THR A 67 -18.70 5.45 3.31
C THR A 67 -19.28 4.04 3.59
N CYS A 68 -20.58 3.85 3.33
CA CYS A 68 -21.32 2.58 3.53
C CYS A 68 -21.71 1.92 2.21
N LEU A 69 -20.73 1.60 1.36
CA LEU A 69 -21.00 1.11 0.01
C LEU A 69 -21.22 -0.42 -0.05
N ASP A 70 -20.78 -1.17 0.97
CA ASP A 70 -20.94 -2.63 1.07
C ASP A 70 -20.96 -3.12 2.55
N THR A 71 -21.34 -4.39 2.79
CA THR A 71 -21.43 -4.96 4.14
C THR A 71 -20.10 -4.89 4.90
N THR A 72 -18.98 -5.16 4.25
CA THR A 72 -17.63 -5.10 4.85
C THR A 72 -17.26 -3.68 5.28
N SER A 73 -17.71 -2.66 4.54
CA SER A 73 -17.54 -1.25 4.88
C SER A 73 -18.36 -0.85 6.11
N VAL A 74 -19.50 -1.50 6.36
CA VAL A 74 -20.32 -1.27 7.56
C VAL A 74 -19.62 -1.81 8.80
N GLU A 75 -19.20 -3.08 8.79
CA GLU A 75 -18.47 -3.70 9.91
C GLU A 75 -17.19 -2.92 10.25
N ARG A 76 -16.41 -2.55 9.23
CA ARG A 76 -15.20 -1.74 9.41
C ARG A 76 -15.50 -0.38 10.05
N ARG A 77 -16.60 0.28 9.70
CA ARG A 77 -16.97 1.58 10.29
C ARG A 77 -17.38 1.44 11.74
N GLU A 78 -18.11 0.39 12.11
CA GLU A 78 -18.46 0.14 13.51
C GLU A 78 -17.22 -0.07 14.38
N ILE A 79 -16.23 -0.80 13.85
CA ILE A 79 -14.92 -0.97 14.50
C ILE A 79 -14.17 0.37 14.59
N LEU A 80 -14.13 1.17 13.51
CA LEU A 80 -13.47 2.48 13.52
C LEU A 80 -14.20 3.52 14.39
N ALA A 81 -15.51 3.40 14.57
CA ALA A 81 -16.28 4.26 15.48
C ALA A 81 -15.96 3.97 16.95
N THR A 82 -15.55 2.74 17.28
CA THR A 82 -15.10 2.37 18.63
C THR A 82 -13.61 2.61 18.85
N MET A 83 -12.80 2.63 17.78
CA MET A 83 -11.35 2.85 17.84
C MET A 83 -10.89 3.83 16.72
N PRO A 84 -11.23 5.12 16.82
CA PRO A 84 -10.90 6.11 15.78
C PRO A 84 -9.39 6.27 15.55
N GLU A 85 -8.56 6.01 16.56
CA GLU A 85 -7.10 6.04 16.47
C GLU A 85 -6.53 5.03 15.46
N MET A 86 -7.30 3.99 15.08
CA MET A 86 -6.86 2.99 14.11
C MET A 86 -7.15 3.39 12.65
N GLN A 87 -7.87 4.49 12.42
CA GLN A 87 -8.33 4.87 11.07
C GLN A 87 -7.17 5.01 10.08
N ASP A 88 -6.09 5.69 10.47
CA ASP A 88 -4.93 5.88 9.60
C ASP A 88 -4.20 4.57 9.29
N SER A 89 -4.09 3.69 10.29
CA SER A 89 -3.50 2.36 10.09
C SER A 89 -4.35 1.50 9.14
N VAL A 90 -5.68 1.55 9.27
CA VAL A 90 -6.58 0.82 8.36
C VAL A 90 -6.50 1.39 6.94
N LYS A 91 -6.48 2.72 6.77
CA LYS A 91 -6.29 3.37 5.46
C LYS A 91 -4.96 2.94 4.83
N ALA A 92 -3.87 2.98 5.59
CA ALA A 92 -2.55 2.53 5.12
C ALA A 92 -2.59 1.07 4.65
N MET A 93 -3.18 0.16 5.44
CA MET A 93 -3.31 -1.24 5.05
C MET A 93 -4.13 -1.43 3.77
N LEU A 94 -5.24 -0.68 3.62
CA LEU A 94 -6.08 -0.74 2.42
C LEU A 94 -5.32 -0.28 1.17
N ILE A 95 -4.55 0.81 1.26
CA ILE A 95 -3.71 1.29 0.15
C ILE A 95 -2.66 0.22 -0.21
N LEU A 96 -1.95 -0.31 0.79
CA LEU A 96 -0.90 -1.31 0.58
C LEU A 96 -1.45 -2.63 0.02
N SER A 97 -2.68 -3.00 0.36
CA SER A 97 -3.34 -4.20 -0.18
C SER A 97 -3.65 -4.12 -1.67
N GLY A 98 -3.78 -2.91 -2.21
CA GLY A 98 -4.11 -2.68 -3.63
C GLY A 98 -2.90 -2.43 -4.52
N LEU A 99 -1.67 -2.61 -4.02
CA LEU A 99 -0.49 -2.47 -4.87
C LEU A 99 -0.44 -3.56 -5.95
N GLY A 100 0.16 -3.20 -7.09
CA GLY A 100 0.35 -4.10 -8.22
C GLY A 100 1.02 -3.39 -9.40
N TYR A 101 1.15 -4.08 -10.52
CA TYR A 101 1.84 -3.57 -11.70
C TYR A 101 1.19 -2.31 -12.29
N SER A 102 -0.15 -2.17 -12.24
CA SER A 102 -0.87 -0.97 -12.73
C SER A 102 -0.42 0.32 -12.08
N VAL A 103 -0.06 0.26 -10.80
CA VAL A 103 0.47 1.40 -10.05
C VAL A 103 1.84 1.84 -10.60
N LEU A 104 2.64 0.89 -11.10
CA LEU A 104 3.98 1.11 -11.66
C LEU A 104 3.96 1.40 -13.17
N LYS A 105 2.91 0.98 -13.87
CA LYS A 105 2.73 1.07 -15.33
C LYS A 105 2.99 2.47 -15.89
N PRO A 106 2.53 3.60 -15.29
CA PRO A 106 2.81 4.94 -15.81
C PRO A 106 4.31 5.30 -15.85
N ILE A 107 5.10 4.69 -14.96
CA ILE A 107 6.54 4.93 -14.87
C ILE A 107 7.29 3.95 -15.77
N PHE A 108 7.08 2.64 -15.58
CA PHE A 108 7.86 1.61 -16.27
C PHE A 108 7.58 1.51 -17.78
N SER A 109 6.37 1.86 -18.23
CA SER A 109 6.07 1.93 -19.67
C SER A 109 6.87 3.02 -20.41
N ARG A 110 7.45 3.98 -19.68
CA ARG A 110 8.08 5.18 -20.25
C ARG A 110 9.60 5.24 -20.04
N THR A 111 10.18 4.31 -19.29
CA THR A 111 11.62 4.36 -19.01
C THR A 111 12.22 3.01 -18.65
N THR A 112 13.40 2.72 -19.20
CA THR A 112 14.30 1.64 -18.79
C THR A 112 15.42 2.15 -17.88
N ALA A 113 15.25 3.35 -17.30
CA ALA A 113 16.26 3.96 -16.43
C ALA A 113 16.63 3.03 -15.27
N ILE A 114 17.90 3.08 -14.87
CA ILE A 114 18.47 2.29 -13.77
C ILE A 114 19.08 3.26 -12.74
N GLY A 115 19.27 2.78 -11.50
CA GLY A 115 20.00 3.50 -10.47
C GLY A 115 19.31 4.79 -10.02
N SER A 116 20.05 5.89 -9.94
CA SER A 116 19.53 7.16 -9.40
C SER A 116 18.39 7.74 -10.24
N LEU A 117 18.48 7.63 -11.57
CA LEU A 117 17.46 8.12 -12.48
C LEU A 117 16.15 7.32 -12.35
N MET A 118 16.24 6.00 -12.20
CA MET A 118 15.08 5.14 -11.93
C MET A 118 14.36 5.56 -10.66
N ARG A 119 15.10 5.75 -9.56
CA ARG A 119 14.54 6.17 -8.26
C ARG A 119 13.83 7.53 -8.36
N LYS A 120 14.42 8.50 -9.06
CA LYS A 120 13.78 9.80 -9.28
C LYS A 120 12.47 9.70 -10.08
N LYS A 121 12.39 8.75 -11.02
CA LYS A 121 11.17 8.50 -11.81
C LYS A 121 10.11 7.73 -11.01
N LEU A 122 10.53 6.87 -10.09
CA LEU A 122 9.65 6.09 -9.21
C LEU A 122 9.09 6.90 -8.04
N ALA A 123 9.78 7.95 -7.61
CA ALA A 123 9.42 8.78 -6.46
C ALA A 123 7.92 9.13 -6.36
N PRO A 124 7.21 9.58 -7.42
CA PRO A 124 5.79 9.91 -7.33
C PRO A 124 4.87 8.75 -6.93
N VAL A 125 5.33 7.51 -7.11
CA VAL A 125 4.59 6.30 -6.76
C VAL A 125 5.12 5.71 -5.44
N THR A 126 6.42 5.76 -5.22
CA THR A 126 7.03 5.15 -4.03
C THR A 126 6.92 6.01 -2.77
N GLU A 127 6.88 7.33 -2.89
CA GLU A 127 6.74 8.24 -1.75
C GLU A 127 5.41 8.03 -0.99
N PRO A 128 4.24 7.99 -1.66
CA PRO A 128 2.97 7.68 -0.98
C PRO A 128 2.98 6.34 -0.24
N ILE A 129 3.70 5.34 -0.77
CA ILE A 129 3.81 4.00 -0.18
C ILE A 129 4.73 4.02 1.05
N LEU A 130 5.85 4.75 0.98
CA LEU A 130 6.75 4.95 2.12
C LEU A 130 6.03 5.65 3.29
N GLU A 131 5.13 6.60 2.99
CA GLU A 131 4.27 7.23 4.00
C GLU A 131 3.35 6.21 4.68
N GLN A 132 2.70 5.33 3.91
CA GLN A 132 1.84 4.28 4.47
C GLN A 132 2.62 3.29 5.35
N LEU A 133 3.82 2.90 4.93
CA LEU A 133 4.70 2.04 5.74
C LEU A 133 5.12 2.74 7.04
N THR A 134 5.34 4.06 6.99
CA THR A 134 5.68 4.86 8.19
C THR A 134 4.53 4.92 9.18
N ILE A 135 3.28 5.03 8.71
CA ILE A 135 2.08 5.01 9.57
C ILE A 135 1.95 3.69 10.33
N LEU A 136 2.34 2.57 9.71
CA LEU A 136 2.24 1.23 10.30
C LEU A 136 3.41 0.83 11.19
N ARG A 137 4.45 1.67 11.25
CA ARG A 137 5.62 1.44 12.09
C ARG A 137 5.34 1.90 13.52
N GLN A 138 5.71 1.06 14.49
CA GLN A 138 5.57 1.35 15.93
C GLN A 138 6.92 1.56 16.60
#